data_AF-A0A919ZR99-F1
#
_entry.id   AF-A0A919ZR99-F1
#
_cell.length_a   1.000
_cell.length_b   1.000
_cell.length_c   1.000
_cell.angle_alpha   90.00
_cell.angle_beta   90.00
_cell.angle_gamma   90.00
#
_symmetry.space_group_name_H-M   'P 1'
#
loop_
_entity.id
_entity.type
_entity.pdbx_description
1 polymer ?
#
loop_
_entity_poly.entity_id
_entity_poly.type
_entity_poly.pdbx_seq_one_letter_code
_entity_poly.pdbx_strand_id
1 'polypeptide(L)'
;MNHLLFYFLLSISILFSENRNVVHTEIYYNGNIKSITNHVKHGKGIRKWSHEEYDIDGNKHGAWIGWDENGLMSYETVWEFGIYRQYREWHSNGEKKLIMKYDKEGNLTLFKKWNEEGKELVEDLSLHDH
;
A
#
# COMPACT_ATOMS: atom_id res chain seq x y z
N MET A 1 17.35 -29.30 55.37
CA MET A 1 16.03 -29.79 54.92
C MET A 1 16.11 -30.02 53.43
N ASN A 2 15.57 -31.13 52.98
CA ASN A 2 15.81 -31.82 51.72
C ASN A 2 15.11 -31.17 50.50
N HIS A 3 15.76 -31.38 49.34
CA HIS A 3 15.23 -31.64 47.99
C HIS A 3 14.19 -30.70 47.34
N LEU A 4 14.52 -30.16 46.16
CA LEU A 4 13.97 -30.66 44.89
C LEU A 4 14.71 -30.08 43.66
N LEU A 5 15.19 -30.95 42.77
CA LEU A 5 15.46 -30.66 41.35
C LEU A 5 14.15 -30.24 40.65
N PHE A 6 14.20 -29.44 39.57
CA PHE A 6 14.02 -29.91 38.16
C PHE A 6 13.65 -28.81 37.12
N TYR A 7 14.14 -29.01 35.90
CA TYR A 7 13.75 -28.50 34.56
C TYR A 7 14.25 -27.14 34.04
N PHE A 8 15.31 -27.28 33.23
CA PHE A 8 15.63 -26.55 32.00
C PHE A 8 14.38 -26.20 31.16
N LEU A 9 14.15 -24.92 30.88
CA LEU A 9 13.40 -24.48 29.71
C LEU A 9 14.26 -23.48 28.93
N LEU A 10 14.89 -24.05 27.92
CA LEU A 10 15.47 -23.41 26.76
C LEU A 10 14.44 -22.45 26.14
N SER A 11 14.47 -21.16 26.49
CA SER A 11 13.81 -20.17 25.64
C SER A 11 14.72 -19.90 24.45
N ILE A 12 14.65 -20.82 23.46
CA ILE A 12 14.80 -20.43 22.07
C ILE A 12 13.67 -19.42 21.81
N SER A 13 13.92 -18.15 22.12
CA SER A 13 13.18 -17.05 21.53
C SER A 13 13.88 -16.70 20.23
N ILE A 14 13.65 -17.61 19.29
CA ILE A 14 13.42 -17.35 17.87
C ILE A 14 14.41 -16.34 17.26
N LEU A 15 15.33 -16.88 16.47
CA LEU A 15 15.84 -16.23 15.27
C LEU A 15 14.65 -15.82 14.37
N PHE A 16 13.87 -14.83 14.78
CA PHE A 16 13.08 -14.09 13.82
C PHE A 16 14.14 -13.23 13.15
N SER A 17 14.48 -13.59 11.92
CA SER A 17 15.08 -12.65 10.97
C SER A 17 14.29 -11.36 11.15
N GLU A 18 14.88 -10.37 11.81
CA GLU A 18 14.21 -9.11 12.08
C GLU A 18 13.91 -8.50 10.72
N ASN A 19 12.67 -8.68 10.25
CA ASN A 19 12.17 -7.97 9.11
C ASN A 19 11.92 -6.55 9.62
N ARG A 20 13.02 -5.79 9.78
CA ARG A 20 13.02 -4.44 10.35
C ARG A 20 12.31 -3.54 9.34
N ASN A 21 11.00 -3.42 9.50
CA ASN A 21 10.22 -2.40 8.84
C ASN A 21 10.73 -1.05 9.35
N VAL A 22 11.17 -0.19 8.43
CA VAL A 22 11.57 1.18 8.73
C VAL A 22 10.42 2.09 8.36
N VAL A 23 9.87 2.79 9.35
CA VAL A 23 8.70 3.66 9.18
C VAL A 23 9.15 5.12 9.23
N HIS A 24 8.72 5.90 8.25
CA HIS A 24 8.82 7.35 8.24
C HIS A 24 7.42 7.95 8.34
N THR A 25 7.24 8.98 9.18
CA THR A 25 5.95 9.61 9.42
C THR A 25 6.09 11.13 9.33
N GLU A 26 5.17 11.77 8.60
CA GLU A 26 4.96 13.20 8.65
C GLU A 26 3.71 13.51 9.49
N ILE A 27 3.71 14.62 10.21
CA ILE A 27 2.62 15.05 11.08
C ILE A 27 2.23 16.50 10.80
N TYR A 28 0.95 16.82 10.97
CA TYR A 28 0.45 18.19 11.00
C TYR A 28 0.75 18.87 12.33
N TYR A 29 0.60 20.20 12.39
CA TYR A 29 0.81 20.98 13.62
C TYR A 29 -0.14 20.57 14.76
N ASN A 30 -1.34 20.09 14.43
CA ASN A 30 -2.30 19.57 15.42
C ASN A 30 -1.93 18.18 15.97
N GLY A 31 -0.83 17.58 15.50
CA GLY A 31 -0.35 16.26 15.92
C GLY A 31 -0.95 15.09 15.13
N ASN A 32 -1.93 15.32 14.25
CA ASN A 32 -2.47 14.27 13.40
C ASN A 32 -1.43 13.84 12.35
N ILE A 33 -1.46 12.55 12.01
CA ILE A 33 -0.58 11.98 10.99
C ILE A 33 -0.97 12.57 9.63
N LYS A 34 0.03 13.03 8.90
CA LYS A 34 -0.08 13.50 7.51
C LYS A 34 0.24 12.39 6.52
N SER A 35 1.32 11.64 6.78
CA SER A 35 1.67 10.51 5.94
C SER A 35 2.48 9.46 6.69
N ILE A 36 2.39 8.22 6.24
CA ILE A 36 3.18 7.08 6.71
C ILE A 36 3.85 6.45 5.50
N THR A 37 5.17 6.27 5.55
CA THR A 37 5.92 5.52 4.53
C THR A 37 6.62 4.35 5.19
N ASN A 38 6.23 3.14 4.80
CA ASN A 38 6.86 1.91 5.24
C ASN A 38 7.96 1.50 4.26
N HIS A 39 9.08 1.06 4.81
CA HIS A 39 10.21 0.53 4.05
C HIS A 39 10.61 -0.83 4.59
N VAL A 40 11.12 -1.68 3.71
CA VAL A 40 11.62 -3.02 4.03
C VAL A 40 13.07 -3.16 3.61
N LYS A 41 13.85 -3.87 4.41
CA LYS A 41 15.21 -4.25 4.04
C LYS A 41 15.14 -5.37 3.00
N HIS A 42 15.76 -5.16 1.84
CA HIS A 42 15.82 -6.14 0.78
C HIS A 42 17.27 -6.30 0.29
N GLY A 43 17.85 -7.48 0.53
CA GLY A 43 19.26 -7.74 0.28
C GLY A 43 20.17 -6.77 1.04
N LYS A 44 21.02 -6.04 0.31
CA LYS A 44 21.92 -5.01 0.87
C LYS A 44 21.28 -3.61 0.95
N GLY A 45 20.06 -3.43 0.46
CA GLY A 45 19.39 -2.13 0.37
C GLY A 45 18.10 -2.02 1.19
N ILE A 46 17.48 -0.83 1.13
CA ILE A 46 16.17 -0.51 1.72
C ILE A 46 15.26 -0.07 0.57
N ARG A 47 14.03 -0.59 0.53
CA ARG A 47 13.02 -0.27 -0.47
C ARG A 47 11.74 0.22 0.19
N LYS A 48 10.98 1.09 -0.48
CA LYS A 48 9.62 1.43 -0.05
C LYS A 48 8.72 0.22 -0.25
N TRP A 49 7.76 0.07 0.66
CA TRP A 49 6.77 -1.00 0.66
C TRP A 49 5.35 -0.43 0.58
N SER A 50 5.06 0.61 1.36
CA SER A 50 3.80 1.33 1.27
C SER A 50 3.94 2.81 1.63
N HIS A 51 3.02 3.61 1.11
CA HIS A 51 2.87 5.03 1.39
C HIS A 51 1.39 5.34 1.54
N GLU A 52 1.03 6.07 2.58
CA GLU A 52 -0.33 6.37 2.97
C GLU A 52 -0.40 7.85 3.36
N GLU A 53 -1.39 8.56 2.84
CA GLU A 53 -1.61 9.98 3.11
C GLU A 53 -2.97 10.22 3.78
N TYR A 54 -3.01 11.26 4.60
CA TYR A 54 -4.15 11.67 5.41
C TYR A 54 -4.32 13.20 5.43
N ASP A 55 -5.55 13.67 5.53
CA ASP A 55 -5.87 15.07 5.74
C ASP A 55 -5.65 15.51 7.21
N ILE A 56 -5.82 16.80 7.48
CA ILE A 56 -5.60 17.39 8.81
C ILE A 56 -6.55 16.82 9.87
N ASP A 57 -7.68 16.24 9.47
CA ASP A 57 -8.70 15.63 10.33
C ASP A 57 -8.47 14.11 10.50
N GLY A 58 -7.48 13.54 9.81
CA GLY A 58 -7.10 12.14 9.89
C GLY A 58 -7.83 11.22 8.91
N ASN A 59 -8.60 11.76 7.96
CA ASN A 59 -9.22 10.93 6.91
C ASN A 59 -8.21 10.64 5.81
N LYS A 60 -8.40 9.52 5.09
CA LYS A 60 -7.56 9.21 3.92
C LYS A 60 -7.64 10.35 2.91
N HIS A 61 -6.50 10.80 2.44
CA HIS A 61 -6.41 11.85 1.43
C HIS A 61 -5.17 11.60 0.60
N GLY A 62 -5.14 11.98 -0.68
CA GLY A 62 -3.97 11.81 -1.52
C GLY A 62 -3.71 10.36 -1.92
N ALA A 63 -2.43 10.01 -2.11
CA ALA A 63 -2.01 8.75 -2.72
C ALA A 63 -1.72 7.67 -1.68
N TRP A 64 -2.15 6.46 -2.02
CA TRP A 64 -1.93 5.23 -1.25
C TRP A 64 -1.28 4.22 -2.17
N ILE A 65 0.02 4.03 -2.02
CA ILE A 65 0.87 3.35 -3.00
C ILE A 65 1.46 2.10 -2.37
N GLY A 66 1.44 0.99 -3.12
CA GLY A 66 2.15 -0.24 -2.77
C GLY A 66 3.19 -0.60 -3.81
N TRP A 67 4.32 -1.11 -3.34
CA TRP A 67 5.41 -1.61 -4.19
C TRP A 67 5.55 -3.12 -4.06
N ASP A 68 5.98 -3.79 -5.14
CA ASP A 68 6.28 -5.21 -5.13
C ASP A 68 7.65 -5.52 -4.47
N GLU A 69 8.02 -6.80 -4.43
CA GLU A 69 9.29 -7.25 -3.85
C GLU A 69 10.53 -6.63 -4.52
N ASN A 70 10.41 -6.23 -5.78
CA ASN A 70 11.47 -5.62 -6.57
C ASN A 70 11.56 -4.09 -6.36
N GLY A 71 10.59 -3.50 -5.66
CA GLY A 71 10.46 -2.06 -5.47
C GLY A 71 9.81 -1.34 -6.65
N LEU A 72 9.15 -2.08 -7.55
CA LEU A 72 8.33 -1.52 -8.61
C LEU A 72 6.93 -1.23 -8.05
N MET A 73 6.33 -0.13 -8.49
CA MET A 73 4.99 0.22 -8.05
C MET A 73 4.00 -0.84 -8.55
N SER A 74 3.24 -1.43 -7.64
CA SER A 74 2.27 -2.49 -7.96
C SER A 74 0.87 -1.92 -8.09
N TYR A 75 0.50 -1.00 -7.19
CA TYR A 75 -0.80 -0.35 -7.22
C TYR A 75 -0.74 1.04 -6.59
N GLU A 76 -1.77 1.81 -6.88
CA GLU A 76 -2.02 3.10 -6.28
C GLU A 76 -3.53 3.34 -6.16
N THR A 77 -3.95 3.83 -5.00
CA THR A 77 -5.28 4.38 -4.80
C THR A 77 -5.20 5.86 -4.51
N VAL A 78 -6.15 6.63 -5.00
CA VAL A 78 -6.25 8.07 -4.70
C VAL A 78 -7.54 8.29 -3.92
N TRP A 79 -7.40 8.97 -2.79
CA TRP A 79 -8.49 9.34 -1.90
C TRP A 79 -8.60 10.85 -1.82
N GLU A 80 -9.81 11.37 -1.69
CA GLU A 80 -10.07 12.78 -1.47
C GLU A 80 -10.99 12.91 -0.26
N PHE A 81 -10.43 13.27 0.90
CA PHE A 81 -11.17 13.47 2.15
C PHE A 81 -12.05 12.25 2.52
N GLY A 82 -11.46 11.06 2.43
CA GLY A 82 -12.13 9.78 2.69
C GLY A 82 -12.91 9.20 1.50
N ILE A 83 -13.06 9.94 0.40
CA ILE A 83 -13.77 9.46 -0.79
C ILE A 83 -12.79 8.79 -1.76
N TYR A 84 -13.10 7.57 -2.18
CA TYR A 84 -12.29 6.83 -3.16
C TYR A 84 -12.46 7.40 -4.56
N ARG A 85 -11.37 7.86 -5.18
CA ARG A 85 -11.40 8.53 -6.50
C ARG A 85 -10.85 7.69 -7.62
N GLN A 86 -9.80 6.93 -7.34
CA GLN A 86 -9.08 6.26 -8.40
C GLN A 86 -8.32 5.04 -7.89
N TYR A 87 -8.28 4.01 -8.75
CA TYR A 87 -7.39 2.87 -8.67
C TYR A 87 -6.46 2.86 -9.88
N ARG A 88 -5.19 2.52 -9.68
CA ARG A 88 -4.23 2.18 -10.72
C ARG A 88 -3.48 0.91 -10.30
N GLU A 89 -3.23 0.05 -11.27
CA GLU A 89 -2.42 -1.15 -11.08
C GLU A 89 -1.44 -1.28 -12.24
N TRP A 90 -0.27 -1.83 -11.94
CA TRP A 90 0.80 -2.08 -12.89
C TRP A 90 1.13 -3.57 -12.93
N HIS A 91 1.58 -4.02 -14.09
CA HIS A 91 2.19 -5.33 -14.25
C HIS A 91 3.58 -5.35 -13.61
N SER A 92 4.12 -6.53 -13.36
CA SER A 92 5.47 -6.70 -12.80
C SER A 92 6.59 -6.16 -13.69
N ASN A 93 6.31 -5.93 -14.98
CA ASN A 93 7.23 -5.27 -15.90
C ASN A 93 7.18 -3.73 -15.83
N GLY A 94 6.31 -3.16 -14.98
CA GLY A 94 6.12 -1.72 -14.82
C GLY A 94 5.12 -1.08 -15.80
N GLU A 95 4.57 -1.85 -16.75
CA GLU A 95 3.52 -1.36 -17.65
C GLU A 95 2.17 -1.24 -16.95
N LYS A 96 1.32 -0.34 -17.44
CA LYS A 96 -0.03 -0.16 -16.88
C LYS A 96 -0.82 -1.44 -17.07
N LYS A 97 -1.57 -1.83 -16.05
CA LYS A 97 -2.47 -2.99 -16.07
C LYS A 97 -3.93 -2.58 -16.05
N LEU A 98 -4.28 -1.63 -15.17
CA LEU A 98 -5.65 -1.25 -14.91
C LEU A 98 -5.72 0.20 -14.42
N ILE A 99 -6.74 0.93 -14.86
CA ILE A 99 -7.17 2.19 -14.26
C ILE A 99 -8.68 2.16 -14.04
N MET A 100 -9.11 2.59 -12.86
CA MET A 100 -10.51 2.82 -12.54
C MET A 100 -10.65 4.21 -11.95
N LYS A 101 -11.64 5.00 -12.39
CA LYS A 101 -11.97 6.30 -11.78
C LYS A 101 -13.41 6.35 -11.34
N TYR A 102 -13.67 7.09 -10.28
CA TYR A 102 -14.97 7.20 -9.65
C TYR A 102 -15.36 8.67 -9.48
N ASP A 103 -16.65 8.97 -9.58
CA ASP A 103 -17.20 10.28 -9.24
C ASP A 103 -17.30 10.47 -7.70
N LYS A 104 -18.01 11.51 -7.24
CA LYS A 104 -18.13 11.84 -5.81
C LYS A 104 -19.20 11.01 -5.10
N GLU A 105 -20.09 10.41 -5.87
CA GLU A 105 -21.10 9.46 -5.43
C GLU A 105 -20.55 8.03 -5.36
N GLY A 106 -19.35 7.80 -5.91
CA GLY A 106 -18.68 6.49 -5.94
C GLY A 106 -19.03 5.65 -7.18
N ASN A 107 -19.67 6.24 -8.19
CA ASN A 107 -19.95 5.54 -9.45
C ASN A 107 -18.69 5.47 -10.32
N LEU A 108 -18.48 4.33 -10.96
CA LEU A 108 -17.40 4.11 -11.90
C LEU A 108 -17.61 4.96 -13.16
N THR A 109 -16.67 5.85 -13.47
CA THR A 109 -16.71 6.75 -14.64
C THR A 109 -15.70 6.37 -15.72
N LEU A 110 -14.68 5.57 -15.36
CA LEU A 110 -13.68 5.08 -16.29
C LEU A 110 -13.21 3.71 -15.85
N PHE A 111 -13.15 2.78 -16.79
CA PHE A 111 -12.44 1.52 -16.66
C PHE A 111 -11.64 1.27 -17.93
N LYS A 112 -10.31 1.09 -17.80
CA LYS A 112 -9.45 0.65 -18.90
C LYS A 112 -8.47 -0.38 -18.40
N LYS A 113 -8.20 -1.39 -19.23
CA LYS A 113 -7.30 -2.51 -18.92
C LYS A 113 -6.33 -2.74 -20.07
N TRP A 114 -5.08 -3.05 -19.75
CA TRP A 114 -4.02 -3.34 -20.72
C TRP A 114 -3.38 -4.70 -20.46
N ASN A 115 -2.85 -5.32 -21.51
CA ASN A 115 -1.97 -6.48 -21.39
C ASN A 115 -0.54 -6.04 -21.01
N GLU A 116 0.36 -7.02 -20.81
CA GLU A 116 1.76 -6.76 -20.45
C GLU A 116 2.56 -6.04 -21.56
N GLU A 117 2.08 -6.04 -22.80
CA GLU A 117 2.69 -5.34 -23.95
C GLU A 117 2.18 -3.90 -24.08
N GLY A 118 1.33 -3.44 -23.16
CA GLY A 118 0.74 -2.10 -23.19
C GLY A 118 -0.41 -1.95 -24.19
N LYS A 119 -0.90 -3.05 -24.78
CA LYS A 119 -2.09 -3.04 -25.64
C LYS A 119 -3.36 -3.00 -24.79
N GLU A 120 -4.22 -2.02 -25.07
CA GLU A 120 -5.53 -1.90 -24.42
C GLU A 120 -6.43 -3.10 -24.79
N LEU A 121 -6.98 -3.76 -23.78
CA LEU A 121 -7.79 -4.98 -23.90
C LEU A 121 -9.28 -4.68 -23.88
N VAL A 122 -9.71 -3.67 -23.12
CA VAL A 122 -11.10 -3.23 -23.00
C VAL A 122 -11.11 -1.73 -22.79
N GLU A 123 -11.83 -1.02 -23.66
CA GLU A 123 -12.36 0.31 -23.42
C GLU A 123 -13.85 0.13 -23.13
N ASP A 124 -14.37 0.90 -22.17
CA ASP A 124 -15.80 1.13 -21.92
C ASP A 124 -16.46 0.30 -20.81
N LEU A 125 -16.77 1.02 -19.72
CA LEU A 125 -17.95 0.87 -18.88
C LEU A 125 -18.32 2.29 -18.42
N SER A 126 -18.55 3.18 -19.39
CA SER A 126 -19.41 4.33 -19.13
C SER A 126 -20.84 3.78 -19.13
N LEU A 127 -21.47 3.74 -17.95
CA LEU A 127 -22.89 3.47 -17.86
C LEU A 127 -23.60 4.54 -18.69
N HIS A 128 -24.13 4.14 -19.85
CA HIS A 128 -25.26 4.83 -20.43
C HIS A 128 -26.46 4.66 -19.49
N ASP A 129 -27.11 5.80 -19.26
CA ASP A 129 -28.49 6.00 -18.82
C ASP A 129 -28.82 5.88 -17.33
N HIS A 130 -29.01 7.06 -16.69
CA HIS A 130 -30.26 7.42 -16.00
C HIS A 130 -30.59 8.90 -16.22
#